data_AF-A0A7M5UVB4-F1
#
_entry.id   AF-A0A7M5UVB4-F1
#
_cell.length_a   1.000
_cell.length_b   1.000
_cell.length_c   1.000
_cell.angle_alpha   90.00
_cell.angle_beta   90.00
_cell.angle_gamma   90.00
#
_symmetry.space_group_name_H-M   'P 1'
#
loop_
_entity.id
_entity.type
_entity.pdbx_description
1 polymer ?
#
loop_
_entity_poly.entity_id
_entity_poly.type
_entity_poly.pdbx_seq_one_letter_code
_entity_poly.pdbx_strand_id
1 'polypeptide(L)'
;MYNVSDQFMNFTTTPSDPSTKHILYTKQKHSCFDWLLAGEQKNGIYPIAGQRQVQCNFEYKSCNDVLSAGNEESGFYYLYKSPDQPPVYEECIFYKRDCKDWKDAGYTQTGVYTIRIEGFRLVDVKCEMDFEDGGWIIMQQRFDGSVDFHLFWDDFKEGFGDLNGEFWLGNEIVHQLTKNGDYEWYFKATAFDGDVGESRYFPFVVDNEATNYLSTATKLSGISSLTNNVQFTTRERDNDPRGAFNCAFKYGNDKGGGFWYGACGAFYPNGEYHNSVGGTYQKYVYWNNYRGYSESLKETIMMIRKRSCS
;
A
#
# COMPACT_ATOMS: atom_id res chain seq x y z
N MET A 1 63.33 -11.24 -18.81
CA MET A 1 63.61 -10.96 -17.39
C MET A 1 63.01 -9.61 -17.04
N TYR A 2 61.81 -9.62 -16.48
CA TYR A 2 61.31 -8.51 -15.66
C TYR A 2 60.66 -9.15 -14.43
N ASN A 3 61.37 -9.04 -13.32
CA ASN A 3 60.88 -9.32 -11.98
C ASN A 3 59.89 -8.21 -11.63
N VAL A 4 58.66 -8.56 -11.28
CA VAL A 4 57.81 -7.72 -10.45
C VAL A 4 57.35 -8.59 -9.30
N SER A 5 57.79 -8.20 -8.12
CA SER A 5 57.52 -8.82 -6.83
C SER A 5 56.02 -9.01 -6.59
N ASP A 6 55.62 -10.24 -6.28
CA ASP A 6 54.34 -10.54 -5.64
C ASP A 6 54.31 -9.90 -4.25
N GLN A 7 53.80 -8.67 -4.16
CA GLN A 7 53.27 -8.18 -2.91
C GLN A 7 51.91 -8.85 -2.70
N PHE A 8 51.91 -9.95 -1.97
CA PHE A 8 50.71 -10.50 -1.35
C PHE A 8 50.13 -9.43 -0.41
N MET A 9 49.09 -8.73 -0.85
CA MET A 9 48.21 -8.03 0.08
C MET A 9 47.35 -9.08 0.79
N ASN A 10 47.84 -9.55 1.93
CA ASN A 10 47.03 -10.24 2.93
C ASN A 10 45.94 -9.28 3.42
N PHE A 11 44.71 -9.45 2.96
CA PHE A 11 43.55 -8.90 3.65
C PHE A 11 42.93 -9.97 4.54
N THR A 12 43.29 -9.93 5.81
CA THR A 12 42.53 -10.55 6.90
C THR A 12 41.26 -9.76 7.13
N THR A 13 40.16 -10.18 6.53
CA THR A 13 38.82 -9.93 7.07
C THR A 13 37.95 -11.17 6.86
N THR A 14 38.22 -12.21 7.63
CA THR A 14 37.19 -13.20 7.98
C THR A 14 36.23 -12.55 8.97
N PRO A 15 34.94 -12.38 8.68
CA PRO A 15 33.94 -12.06 9.69
C PRO A 15 33.64 -13.32 10.52
N SER A 16 33.47 -13.12 11.82
CA SER A 16 33.36 -14.12 12.87
C SER A 16 31.97 -14.76 13.02
N ASP A 17 31.08 -14.66 12.02
CA ASP A 17 29.70 -15.15 12.15
C ASP A 17 29.21 -15.88 10.87
N PRO A 18 29.08 -17.23 10.92
CA PRO A 18 28.59 -18.05 9.81
C PRO A 18 27.10 -17.86 9.46
N SER A 19 26.35 -17.04 10.21
CA SER A 19 24.92 -16.78 9.96
C SER A 19 24.63 -15.63 8.99
N THR A 20 25.66 -14.90 8.56
CA THR A 20 25.53 -13.73 7.68
C THR A 20 25.45 -14.16 6.22
N LYS A 21 24.35 -13.84 5.51
CA LYS A 21 24.21 -14.11 4.06
C LYS A 21 24.70 -12.90 3.24
N HIS A 22 25.43 -13.13 2.16
CA HIS A 22 26.20 -12.10 1.43
C HIS A 22 25.86 -12.02 -0.07
N ILE A 23 25.60 -10.84 -0.65
CA ILE A 23 25.30 -10.63 -2.09
C ILE A 23 26.43 -9.95 -2.83
N LEU A 24 26.65 -10.34 -4.09
CA LEU A 24 27.63 -9.74 -4.99
C LEU A 24 26.93 -8.93 -6.11
N TYR A 25 27.15 -7.61 -6.15
CA TYR A 25 26.55 -6.64 -7.10
C TYR A 25 27.57 -6.16 -8.13
N THR A 26 27.18 -6.06 -9.41
CA THR A 26 27.95 -5.33 -10.44
C THR A 26 27.04 -4.45 -11.29
N LYS A 27 27.45 -3.19 -11.53
CA LYS A 27 26.78 -2.25 -12.45
C LYS A 27 26.96 -2.59 -13.93
N GLN A 28 27.86 -3.52 -14.27
CA GLN A 28 28.14 -3.90 -15.67
C GLN A 28 27.56 -5.27 -15.96
N LYS A 29 26.46 -5.29 -16.71
CA LYS A 29 25.48 -6.38 -16.70
C LYS A 29 25.99 -7.76 -17.18
N HIS A 30 27.15 -7.91 -17.83
CA HIS A 30 27.60 -9.23 -18.32
C HIS A 30 29.12 -9.51 -18.22
N SER A 31 30.00 -8.51 -18.07
CA SER A 31 31.46 -8.66 -18.22
C SER A 31 32.18 -9.34 -17.06
N CYS A 32 31.74 -9.11 -15.82
CA CYS A 32 32.32 -9.73 -14.62
C CYS A 32 31.67 -11.06 -14.24
N PHE A 33 30.61 -11.46 -14.95
CA PHE A 33 29.76 -12.59 -14.61
C PHE A 33 30.40 -13.94 -14.96
N ASP A 34 31.06 -14.02 -16.13
CA ASP A 34 31.73 -15.25 -16.58
C ASP A 34 32.88 -15.65 -15.64
N TRP A 35 33.63 -14.66 -15.14
CA TRP A 35 34.71 -14.85 -14.16
C TRP A 35 34.19 -15.29 -12.79
N LEU A 36 32.98 -14.85 -12.43
CA LEU A 36 32.29 -15.26 -11.20
C LEU A 36 31.92 -16.75 -11.23
N LEU A 37 31.40 -17.23 -12.36
CA LEU A 37 31.03 -18.64 -12.57
C LEU A 37 32.25 -19.56 -12.67
N ALA A 38 33.41 -19.03 -13.07
CA ALA A 38 34.68 -19.74 -13.10
C ALA A 38 35.33 -19.93 -11.71
N GLY A 39 34.73 -19.39 -10.64
CA GLY A 39 35.25 -19.50 -9.27
C GLY A 39 36.28 -18.42 -8.88
N GLU A 40 36.48 -17.39 -9.71
CA GLU A 40 37.43 -16.31 -9.46
C GLU A 40 36.76 -15.12 -8.73
N GLN A 41 36.34 -15.35 -7.49
CA GLN A 41 35.65 -14.36 -6.63
C GLN A 41 36.60 -13.30 -6.03
N LYS A 42 37.41 -12.62 -6.85
CA LYS A 42 38.41 -11.66 -6.35
C LYS A 42 38.24 -10.27 -6.96
N ASN A 43 38.46 -9.22 -6.18
CA ASN A 43 38.53 -7.87 -6.74
C ASN A 43 39.75 -7.79 -7.66
N GLY A 44 39.56 -7.31 -8.88
CA GLY A 44 40.61 -7.40 -9.88
C GLY A 44 40.27 -6.80 -11.23
N ILE A 45 41.29 -6.74 -12.08
CA ILE A 45 41.18 -6.30 -13.46
C ILE A 45 41.15 -7.54 -14.34
N TYR A 46 40.03 -7.76 -15.02
CA TYR A 46 39.78 -8.96 -15.81
C TYR A 46 39.86 -8.66 -17.32
N PRO A 47 40.56 -9.51 -18.09
CA PRO A 47 40.59 -9.40 -19.54
C PRO A 47 39.27 -9.88 -20.14
N ILE A 48 38.80 -9.23 -21.21
CA ILE A 48 37.61 -9.65 -21.97
C ILE A 48 38.01 -9.79 -23.43
N ALA A 49 37.59 -10.90 -24.06
CA ALA A 49 37.85 -11.14 -25.47
C ALA A 49 37.25 -10.01 -26.33
N GLY A 50 38.12 -9.23 -26.99
CA GLY A 50 37.72 -8.16 -27.90
C GLY A 50 37.48 -6.78 -27.27
N GLN A 51 37.78 -6.54 -25.99
CA GLN A 51 37.66 -5.22 -25.34
C GLN A 51 38.86 -4.84 -24.46
N ARG A 52 38.85 -3.59 -23.94
CA ARG A 52 39.74 -3.16 -22.84
C ARG A 52 39.38 -3.93 -21.56
N GLN A 53 40.38 -4.11 -20.70
CA GLN A 53 40.25 -4.69 -19.38
C GLN A 53 39.11 -4.04 -18.56
N VAL A 54 38.41 -4.84 -17.76
CA VAL A 54 37.34 -4.39 -16.86
C VAL A 54 37.76 -4.55 -15.41
N GLN A 55 37.63 -3.49 -14.62
CA GLN A 55 37.77 -3.55 -13.17
C GLN A 55 36.49 -4.16 -12.57
N CYS A 56 36.60 -5.33 -11.98
CA CYS A 56 35.53 -5.97 -11.21
C CYS A 56 35.79 -5.76 -9.72
N ASN A 57 34.85 -5.08 -9.06
CA ASN A 57 34.84 -4.90 -7.62
C ASN A 57 33.62 -5.65 -7.08
N PHE A 58 33.89 -6.66 -6.28
CA PHE A 58 32.95 -7.50 -5.59
C PHE A 58 32.84 -7.05 -4.13
N GLU A 59 31.65 -6.62 -3.74
CA GLU A 59 31.29 -6.34 -2.34
C GLU A 59 30.21 -7.33 -1.91
N TYR A 60 30.26 -7.75 -0.65
CA TYR A 60 29.27 -8.61 -0.01
C TYR A 60 28.20 -7.75 0.70
N LYS A 61 26.94 -7.79 0.26
CA LYS A 61 25.82 -7.03 0.86
C LYS A 61 24.62 -7.93 1.11
N SER A 62 23.94 -7.91 2.25
CA SER A 62 22.62 -8.58 2.33
C SER A 62 21.59 -7.84 1.47
N CYS A 63 20.41 -8.43 1.19
CA CYS A 63 19.33 -7.65 0.53
C CYS A 63 19.11 -6.36 1.35
N ASN A 64 19.10 -6.44 2.69
CA ASN A 64 18.97 -5.29 3.60
C ASN A 64 20.08 -4.24 3.45
N ASP A 65 21.32 -4.64 3.20
CA ASP A 65 22.42 -3.68 3.00
C ASP A 65 22.29 -2.95 1.66
N VAL A 66 21.84 -3.65 0.61
CA VAL A 66 21.46 -3.04 -0.68
C VAL A 66 20.31 -2.05 -0.49
N LEU A 67 19.33 -2.39 0.35
CA LEU A 67 18.20 -1.52 0.71
C LEU A 67 18.65 -0.23 1.41
N SER A 68 19.61 -0.34 2.36
CA SER A 68 20.14 0.83 3.08
C SER A 68 21.03 1.75 2.22
N ALA A 69 21.56 1.23 1.12
CA ALA A 69 22.44 1.95 0.20
C ALA A 69 21.69 2.72 -0.92
N GLY A 70 20.35 2.70 -0.93
CA GLY A 70 19.53 3.46 -1.87
C GLY A 70 19.43 2.86 -3.28
N ASN A 71 19.83 1.60 -3.48
CA ASN A 71 19.65 0.89 -4.74
C ASN A 71 18.25 0.23 -4.77
N GLU A 72 17.20 1.03 -4.97
CA GLU A 72 15.78 0.63 -5.00
C GLU A 72 15.34 -0.15 -6.27
N GLU A 73 16.26 -0.89 -6.89
CA GLU A 73 15.96 -1.69 -8.09
C GLU A 73 15.62 -3.13 -7.68
N SER A 74 14.38 -3.56 -7.96
CA SER A 74 14.00 -4.97 -7.95
C SER A 74 14.89 -5.74 -8.93
N GLY A 75 15.45 -6.86 -8.50
CA GLY A 75 16.35 -7.63 -9.33
C GLY A 75 16.73 -8.98 -8.74
N PHE A 76 17.43 -9.78 -9.55
CA PHE A 76 18.02 -11.03 -9.08
C PHE A 76 19.36 -10.74 -8.41
N TYR A 77 19.51 -11.23 -7.19
CA TYR A 77 20.70 -11.01 -6.40
C TYR A 77 21.25 -12.38 -5.95
N TYR A 78 22.55 -12.61 -6.12
CA TYR A 78 23.18 -13.87 -5.72
C TYR A 78 23.54 -13.82 -4.25
N LEU A 79 22.99 -14.69 -3.41
CA LEU A 79 23.38 -14.82 -2.00
C LEU A 79 24.41 -15.94 -1.82
N TYR A 80 25.65 -15.56 -1.53
CA TYR A 80 26.71 -16.42 -1.01
C TYR A 80 26.54 -16.57 0.51
N LYS A 81 26.34 -17.81 0.97
CA LYS A 81 26.32 -18.14 2.40
C LYS A 81 27.73 -18.34 2.98
N SER A 82 28.73 -18.61 2.12
CA SER A 82 30.14 -18.83 2.45
C SER A 82 30.99 -18.83 1.15
N PRO A 83 32.28 -18.44 1.18
CA PRO A 83 33.19 -18.59 0.04
C PRO A 83 33.29 -20.02 -0.51
N ASP A 84 33.06 -21.01 0.37
CA ASP A 84 33.20 -22.43 0.03
C ASP A 84 31.88 -23.08 -0.43
N GLN A 85 30.78 -22.32 -0.49
CA GLN A 85 29.48 -22.82 -0.95
C GLN A 85 29.02 -22.14 -2.25
N PRO A 86 28.38 -22.89 -3.17
CA PRO A 86 27.83 -22.32 -4.38
C PRO A 86 26.77 -21.24 -4.05
N PRO A 87 26.68 -20.18 -4.86
CA PRO A 87 25.70 -19.12 -4.64
C PRO A 87 24.28 -19.68 -4.67
N VAL A 88 23.44 -19.22 -3.75
CA VAL A 88 21.99 -19.48 -3.78
C VAL A 88 21.33 -18.33 -4.52
N TYR A 89 20.44 -18.67 -5.46
CA TYR A 89 19.64 -17.71 -6.20
C TYR A 89 18.50 -17.21 -5.30
N GLU A 90 18.42 -15.90 -5.05
CA GLU A 90 17.30 -15.31 -4.31
C GLU A 90 16.84 -14.03 -5.05
N GLU A 91 15.53 -13.88 -5.19
CA GLU A 91 14.94 -12.70 -5.80
C GLU A 91 14.75 -11.64 -4.70
N CYS A 92 15.51 -10.54 -4.71
CA CYS A 92 15.19 -9.42 -3.83
C CYS A 92 14.12 -8.56 -4.56
N ILE A 93 12.86 -8.83 -4.27
CA ILE A 93 11.74 -8.04 -4.78
C ILE A 93 11.64 -6.74 -3.96
N PHE A 94 11.89 -5.59 -4.59
CA PHE A 94 11.68 -4.29 -3.97
C PHE A 94 10.21 -3.88 -4.12
N TYR A 95 9.45 -4.03 -3.05
CA TYR A 95 8.10 -3.50 -2.98
C TYR A 95 8.14 -2.01 -2.63
N LYS A 96 7.41 -1.21 -3.40
CA LYS A 96 7.25 0.22 -3.15
C LYS A 96 6.40 0.47 -1.90
N ARG A 97 6.53 1.63 -1.26
CA ARG A 97 5.84 1.89 0.01
C ARG A 97 4.35 2.17 -0.16
N ASP A 98 3.98 2.70 -1.31
CA ASP A 98 2.60 3.00 -1.70
C ASP A 98 2.43 2.96 -3.23
N CYS A 99 1.21 3.23 -3.70
CA CYS A 99 0.91 3.32 -5.13
C CYS A 99 1.60 4.51 -5.83
N LYS A 100 1.94 5.57 -5.08
CA LYS A 100 2.63 6.74 -5.64
C LYS A 100 4.09 6.42 -5.95
N ASP A 101 4.77 5.70 -5.08
CA ASP A 101 6.13 5.17 -5.29
C ASP A 101 6.15 4.15 -6.45
N TRP A 102 5.10 3.33 -6.62
CA TRP A 102 4.93 2.49 -7.82
C TRP A 102 4.79 3.31 -9.08
N LYS A 103 3.95 4.35 -9.06
CA LYS A 103 3.75 5.24 -10.20
C LYS A 103 5.02 5.99 -10.58
N ASP A 104 5.76 6.51 -9.61
CA ASP A 104 7.01 7.25 -9.83
C ASP A 104 8.11 6.34 -10.39
N ALA A 105 8.04 5.03 -10.12
CA ALA A 105 8.89 4.02 -10.74
C ALA A 105 8.44 3.59 -12.16
N GLY A 106 7.43 4.25 -12.74
CA GLY A 106 6.97 4.03 -14.11
C GLY A 106 5.86 2.98 -14.26
N TYR A 107 5.27 2.48 -13.17
CA TYR A 107 4.15 1.56 -13.22
C TYR A 107 2.84 2.35 -13.26
N THR A 108 2.23 2.43 -14.44
CA THR A 108 1.10 3.34 -14.70
C THR A 108 -0.24 2.64 -14.94
N GLN A 109 -0.32 1.32 -14.75
CA GLN A 109 -1.57 0.57 -14.99
C GLN A 109 -2.37 0.45 -13.70
N THR A 110 -3.66 0.78 -13.74
CA THR A 110 -4.57 0.52 -12.61
C THR A 110 -4.66 -0.98 -12.35
N GLY A 111 -4.45 -1.42 -11.11
CA GLY A 111 -4.28 -2.84 -10.82
C GLY A 111 -3.95 -3.14 -9.37
N VAL A 112 -3.82 -4.42 -9.03
CA VAL A 112 -3.38 -4.84 -7.70
C VAL A 112 -1.85 -4.83 -7.65
N TYR A 113 -1.30 -4.17 -6.64
CA TYR A 113 0.13 -4.08 -6.38
C TYR A 113 0.42 -4.47 -4.94
N THR A 114 1.54 -5.15 -4.71
CA THR A 114 2.05 -5.37 -3.36
C THR A 114 2.88 -4.16 -2.93
N ILE A 115 2.60 -3.62 -1.75
CA ILE A 115 3.35 -2.54 -1.13
C ILE A 115 4.01 -3.00 0.17
N ARG A 116 5.09 -2.32 0.58
CA ARG A 116 5.76 -2.52 1.87
C ARG A 116 5.46 -1.38 2.81
N ILE A 117 4.67 -1.65 3.85
CA ILE A 117 4.41 -0.70 4.92
C ILE A 117 5.51 -0.87 5.98
N GLU A 118 6.31 0.18 6.19
CA GLU A 118 7.44 0.15 7.13
C GLU A 118 7.00 -0.16 8.56
N GLY A 119 7.70 -1.12 9.20
CA GLY A 119 7.38 -1.56 10.57
C GLY A 119 6.12 -2.42 10.69
N PHE A 120 5.47 -2.78 9.58
CA PHE A 120 4.27 -3.61 9.57
C PHE A 120 4.46 -4.88 8.74
N ARG A 121 3.94 -4.92 7.51
CA ARG A 121 4.04 -6.08 6.60
C ARG A 121 3.94 -5.66 5.13
N LEU A 122 4.16 -6.64 4.25
CA LEU A 122 3.72 -6.54 2.86
C LEU A 122 2.20 -6.64 2.78
N VAL A 123 1.59 -5.84 1.92
CA VAL A 123 0.14 -5.77 1.74
C VAL A 123 -0.19 -5.60 0.27
N ASP A 124 -1.17 -6.34 -0.23
CA ASP A 124 -1.72 -6.10 -1.56
C ASP A 124 -2.76 -4.98 -1.50
N VAL A 125 -2.67 -4.04 -2.42
CA VAL A 125 -3.56 -2.88 -2.54
C VAL A 125 -3.99 -2.69 -3.99
N LYS A 126 -5.20 -2.15 -4.20
CA LYS A 126 -5.64 -1.72 -5.53
C LYS A 126 -5.14 -0.29 -5.77
N CYS A 127 -4.24 -0.15 -6.74
CA CYS A 127 -3.73 1.15 -7.18
C CYS A 127 -4.59 1.69 -8.33
N GLU A 128 -5.08 2.91 -8.17
CA GLU A 128 -5.70 3.72 -9.22
C GLU A 128 -4.65 4.66 -9.80
N MET A 129 -4.29 4.40 -11.06
CA MET A 129 -3.17 5.07 -11.76
C MET A 129 -3.65 6.07 -12.82
N ASP A 130 -4.91 6.01 -13.22
CA ASP A 130 -5.47 6.80 -14.33
C ASP A 130 -6.16 8.08 -13.84
N PHE A 131 -6.66 8.09 -12.60
CA PHE A 131 -7.29 9.26 -12.01
C PHE A 131 -6.27 10.35 -11.60
N GLU A 132 -6.34 11.52 -12.25
CA GLU A 132 -5.41 12.64 -12.09
C GLU A 132 -3.95 12.22 -12.29
N ASP A 133 -3.04 12.65 -11.41
CA ASP A 133 -1.66 12.20 -11.39
C ASP A 133 -1.49 10.79 -10.80
N GLY A 134 -2.54 9.96 -10.77
CA GLY A 134 -2.51 8.57 -10.30
C GLY A 134 -1.88 8.37 -8.91
N GLY A 135 -1.44 7.15 -8.65
CA GLY A 135 -0.73 6.78 -7.41
C GLY A 135 -1.66 6.71 -6.19
N TRP A 136 -2.96 6.51 -6.42
CA TRP A 136 -3.95 6.39 -5.37
C TRP A 136 -4.07 4.95 -4.89
N ILE A 137 -4.16 4.74 -3.58
CA ILE A 137 -4.57 3.47 -2.97
C ILE A 137 -6.08 3.51 -2.76
N ILE A 138 -6.83 2.61 -3.37
CA ILE A 138 -8.27 2.45 -3.08
C ILE A 138 -8.41 1.72 -1.75
N MET A 139 -9.13 2.32 -0.80
CA MET A 139 -9.44 1.73 0.51
C MET A 139 -10.86 1.15 0.60
N GLN A 140 -11.77 1.59 -0.28
CA GLN A 140 -13.12 1.06 -0.39
C GLN A 140 -13.63 1.20 -1.82
N GLN A 141 -14.32 0.18 -2.30
CA GLN A 141 -14.98 0.18 -3.61
C GLN A 141 -16.30 -0.59 -3.55
N ARG A 142 -17.39 0.01 -4.06
CA ARG A 142 -18.74 -0.59 -4.19
C ARG A 142 -19.30 -0.26 -5.57
N PHE A 143 -19.92 -1.21 -6.24
CA PHE A 143 -20.54 -1.01 -7.55
C PHE A 143 -21.60 -2.06 -7.95
N ASP A 144 -21.70 -3.22 -7.28
CA ASP A 144 -22.60 -4.31 -7.69
C ASP A 144 -23.27 -5.08 -6.54
N GLY A 145 -22.85 -4.87 -5.29
CA GLY A 145 -23.39 -5.57 -4.14
C GLY A 145 -22.94 -7.03 -3.99
N SER A 146 -21.86 -7.43 -4.67
CA SER A 146 -21.30 -8.78 -4.59
C SER A 146 -20.72 -9.13 -3.21
N VAL A 147 -20.42 -8.13 -2.39
CA VAL A 147 -19.85 -8.30 -1.04
C VAL A 147 -20.79 -7.71 0.02
N ASP A 148 -21.03 -8.48 1.08
CA ASP A 148 -21.79 -8.02 2.24
C ASP A 148 -20.88 -7.17 3.14
N PHE A 149 -21.31 -5.93 3.43
CA PHE A 149 -20.60 -5.00 4.30
C PHE A 149 -21.19 -4.97 5.72
N HIS A 150 -22.23 -5.77 6.01
CA HIS A 150 -22.79 -5.95 7.35
C HIS A 150 -21.92 -6.89 8.21
N LEU A 151 -20.67 -6.49 8.40
CA LEU A 151 -19.64 -7.28 9.07
C LEU A 151 -19.27 -6.71 10.45
N PHE A 152 -18.47 -7.47 11.20
CA PHE A 152 -18.04 -7.12 12.55
C PHE A 152 -16.73 -6.32 12.54
N TRP A 153 -16.32 -5.85 13.71
CA TRP A 153 -15.13 -5.06 13.98
C TRP A 153 -13.87 -5.73 13.44
N ASP A 154 -13.67 -7.02 13.71
CA ASP A 154 -12.47 -7.73 13.28
C ASP A 154 -12.40 -7.83 11.75
N ASP A 155 -13.55 -7.94 11.06
CA ASP A 155 -13.59 -7.91 9.59
C ASP A 155 -13.17 -6.52 9.07
N PHE A 156 -13.72 -5.44 9.63
CA PHE A 156 -13.34 -4.08 9.24
C PHE A 156 -11.90 -3.72 9.62
N LYS A 157 -11.36 -4.32 10.68
CA LYS A 157 -9.96 -4.18 11.10
C LYS A 157 -9.01 -4.81 10.09
N GLU A 158 -9.24 -6.07 9.73
CA GLU A 158 -8.35 -6.84 8.85
C GLU A 158 -8.56 -6.55 7.36
N GLY A 159 -9.79 -6.17 6.97
CA GLY A 159 -10.20 -6.00 5.58
C GLY A 159 -10.93 -7.22 5.04
N PHE A 160 -11.73 -7.02 3.99
CA PHE A 160 -12.55 -8.06 3.37
C PHE A 160 -12.92 -7.71 1.93
N GLY A 161 -13.38 -8.71 1.17
CA GLY A 161 -13.78 -8.58 -0.23
C GLY A 161 -12.68 -8.98 -1.21
N ASP A 162 -12.78 -8.51 -2.45
CA ASP A 162 -11.82 -8.77 -3.52
C ASP A 162 -11.27 -7.44 -4.04
N LEU A 163 -9.93 -7.28 -4.11
CA LEU A 163 -9.27 -6.09 -4.65
C LEU A 163 -9.58 -5.85 -6.14
N ASN A 164 -10.14 -6.84 -6.84
CA ASN A 164 -10.68 -6.71 -8.21
C ASN A 164 -12.21 -6.58 -8.27
N GLY A 165 -12.88 -6.60 -7.12
CA GLY A 165 -14.32 -6.44 -6.96
C GLY A 165 -14.67 -5.38 -5.90
N GLU A 166 -15.70 -5.64 -5.11
CA GLU A 166 -16.00 -4.82 -3.93
C GLU A 166 -15.14 -5.22 -2.74
N PHE A 167 -14.65 -4.25 -1.98
CA PHE A 167 -13.83 -4.52 -0.80
C PHE A 167 -13.75 -3.36 0.18
N TRP A 168 -13.29 -3.67 1.39
CA TRP A 168 -12.76 -2.74 2.39
C TRP A 168 -11.33 -3.14 2.70
N LEU A 169 -10.38 -2.21 2.58
CA LEU A 169 -8.95 -2.51 2.69
C LEU A 169 -8.53 -2.96 4.10
N GLY A 170 -9.27 -2.56 5.14
CA GLY A 170 -8.94 -2.86 6.53
C GLY A 170 -8.42 -1.64 7.28
N ASN A 171 -9.00 -1.38 8.45
CA ASN A 171 -8.69 -0.21 9.26
C ASN A 171 -7.24 -0.21 9.73
N GLU A 172 -6.66 -1.38 10.03
CA GLU A 172 -5.27 -1.46 10.46
C GLU A 172 -4.32 -1.06 9.32
N ILE A 173 -4.61 -1.48 8.08
CA ILE A 173 -3.80 -1.08 6.92
C ILE A 173 -3.91 0.43 6.68
N VAL A 174 -5.13 0.99 6.74
CA VAL A 174 -5.36 2.43 6.58
C VAL A 174 -4.67 3.22 7.69
N HIS A 175 -4.71 2.76 8.95
CA HIS A 175 -3.97 3.35 10.06
C HIS A 175 -2.47 3.39 9.75
N GLN A 176 -1.87 2.26 9.40
CA GLN A 176 -0.42 2.19 9.20
C GLN A 176 0.06 3.08 8.05
N LEU A 177 -0.76 3.28 7.01
CA LEU A 177 -0.46 4.19 5.90
C LEU A 177 -0.60 5.66 6.32
N THR A 178 -1.67 6.01 7.03
CA THR A 178 -2.07 7.42 7.22
C THR A 178 -1.58 8.05 8.52
N LYS A 179 -1.05 7.27 9.47
CA LYS A 179 -0.67 7.71 10.84
C LYS A 179 0.26 8.92 10.93
N ASN A 180 1.02 9.23 9.86
CA ASN A 180 1.95 10.37 9.84
C ASN A 180 1.32 11.68 9.32
N GLY A 181 0.08 11.66 8.82
CA GLY A 181 -0.59 12.86 8.30
C GLY A 181 -0.21 13.27 6.89
N ASP A 182 0.50 12.41 6.15
CA ASP A 182 0.99 12.72 4.80
C ASP A 182 0.00 12.36 3.69
N TYR A 183 -1.16 11.78 4.02
CA TYR A 183 -2.13 11.28 3.04
C TYR A 183 -3.32 12.22 2.88
N GLU A 184 -3.69 12.50 1.64
CA GLU A 184 -5.01 13.03 1.30
C GLU A 184 -6.00 11.88 1.10
N TRP A 185 -7.27 12.18 1.35
CA TRP A 185 -8.39 11.29 1.09
C TRP A 185 -9.33 11.91 0.06
N TYR A 186 -9.60 11.16 -1.00
CA TYR A 186 -10.59 11.46 -2.01
C TYR A 186 -11.73 10.46 -1.93
N PHE A 187 -12.96 10.97 -1.99
CA PHE A 187 -14.17 10.19 -2.05
C PHE A 187 -14.98 10.60 -3.28
N LYS A 188 -15.41 9.62 -4.08
CA LYS A 188 -16.37 9.81 -5.18
C LYS A 188 -17.54 8.84 -5.06
N ALA A 189 -18.69 9.30 -5.48
CA ALA A 189 -19.90 8.51 -5.64
C ALA A 189 -20.57 8.81 -6.98
N THR A 190 -21.09 7.79 -7.63
CA THR A 190 -21.82 7.91 -8.89
C THR A 190 -23.27 7.47 -8.69
N ALA A 191 -24.21 8.30 -9.12
CA ALA A 191 -25.65 7.99 -9.11
C ALA A 191 -26.06 7.15 -10.33
N PHE A 192 -27.29 6.63 -10.35
CA PHE A 192 -27.74 5.76 -11.45
C PHE A 192 -27.96 6.50 -12.77
N ASP A 193 -28.18 7.82 -12.71
CA ASP A 193 -28.25 8.71 -13.87
C ASP A 193 -26.87 9.14 -14.41
N GLY A 194 -25.79 8.70 -13.75
CA GLY A 194 -24.40 9.01 -14.14
C GLY A 194 -23.84 10.30 -13.55
N ASP A 195 -24.62 11.02 -12.73
CA ASP A 195 -24.13 12.18 -11.98
C ASP A 195 -23.06 11.74 -10.96
N VAL A 196 -22.11 12.63 -10.64
CA VAL A 196 -20.97 12.32 -9.77
C VAL A 196 -20.84 13.35 -8.66
N GLY A 197 -20.83 12.87 -7.41
CA GLY A 197 -20.51 13.65 -6.22
C GLY A 197 -19.11 13.32 -5.71
N GLU A 198 -18.36 14.34 -5.30
CA GLU A 198 -16.99 14.15 -4.77
C GLU A 198 -16.68 15.01 -3.55
N SER A 199 -15.68 14.58 -2.78
CA SER A 199 -15.14 15.32 -1.62
C SER A 199 -13.67 15.01 -1.38
N ARG A 200 -12.93 16.00 -0.88
CA ARG A 200 -11.49 15.89 -0.59
C ARG A 200 -11.13 16.34 0.81
N TYR A 201 -10.18 15.64 1.41
CA TYR A 201 -9.71 15.90 2.77
C TYR A 201 -8.19 15.79 2.84
N PHE A 202 -7.55 16.70 3.58
CA PHE A 202 -6.13 16.64 3.92
C PHE A 202 -5.85 17.52 5.16
N PRO A 203 -5.08 17.03 6.14
CA PRO A 203 -4.60 15.65 6.25
C PRO A 203 -5.76 14.68 6.49
N PHE A 204 -5.58 13.43 6.06
CA PHE A 204 -6.39 12.29 6.49
C PHE A 204 -5.53 11.37 7.34
N VAL A 205 -5.95 11.14 8.58
CA VAL A 205 -5.29 10.30 9.57
C VAL A 205 -6.31 9.36 10.18
N VAL A 206 -5.97 8.08 10.26
CA VAL A 206 -6.66 7.09 11.09
C VAL A 206 -5.71 6.67 12.20
N ASP A 207 -6.13 6.80 13.45
CA ASP A 207 -5.37 6.35 14.62
C ASP A 207 -5.47 4.82 14.81
N ASN A 208 -4.80 4.30 15.84
CA ASN A 208 -4.75 2.86 16.11
C ASN A 208 -6.05 2.32 16.74
N GLU A 209 -6.10 1.01 16.95
CA GLU A 209 -7.26 0.34 17.56
C GLU A 209 -7.57 0.81 18.99
N ALA A 210 -6.57 1.25 19.76
CA ALA A 210 -6.77 1.71 21.14
C ALA A 210 -7.61 2.99 21.22
N THR A 211 -7.66 3.78 20.14
CA THR A 211 -8.55 4.93 20.00
C THR A 211 -9.79 4.63 19.16
N ASN A 212 -10.07 3.34 18.89
CA ASN A 212 -11.14 2.87 18.01
C ASN A 212 -11.00 3.38 16.57
N TYR A 213 -9.76 3.39 16.03
CA TYR A 213 -9.47 3.86 14.68
C TYR A 213 -10.03 5.27 14.42
N LEU A 214 -9.82 6.20 15.36
CA LEU A 214 -10.33 7.56 15.24
C LEU A 214 -9.85 8.21 13.93
N SER A 215 -10.78 8.82 13.20
CA SER A 215 -10.49 9.55 11.97
C SER A 215 -10.34 11.04 12.22
N THR A 216 -9.23 11.61 11.77
CA THR A 216 -9.04 13.05 11.60
C THR A 216 -8.92 13.37 10.11
N ALA A 217 -9.84 14.19 9.59
CA ALA A 217 -9.94 14.56 8.18
C ALA A 217 -10.37 16.04 8.04
N THR A 218 -9.48 16.90 7.57
CA THR A 218 -9.82 18.31 7.31
C THR A 218 -10.29 18.47 5.87
N LYS A 219 -11.53 18.92 5.68
CA LYS A 219 -12.11 19.11 4.34
C LYS A 219 -11.33 20.17 3.56
N LEU A 220 -10.97 19.83 2.33
CA LEU A 220 -10.38 20.74 1.35
C LEU A 220 -11.43 21.27 0.37
N SER A 221 -12.21 20.38 -0.24
CA SER A 221 -13.16 20.74 -1.30
C SER A 221 -14.29 19.72 -1.44
N GLY A 222 -15.27 20.01 -2.30
CA GLY A 222 -16.38 19.13 -2.61
C GLY A 222 -17.51 19.13 -1.56
N ILE A 223 -18.39 18.14 -1.70
CA ILE A 223 -19.61 18.02 -0.89
C ILE A 223 -19.22 17.62 0.55
N SER A 224 -19.89 18.18 1.56
CA SER A 224 -19.62 17.80 2.94
C SER A 224 -20.17 16.40 3.22
N SER A 225 -19.33 15.41 3.50
CA SER A 225 -19.77 14.03 3.77
C SER A 225 -19.44 13.55 5.18
N LEU A 226 -18.43 14.13 5.81
CA LEU A 226 -17.78 13.56 6.98
C LEU A 226 -17.72 14.52 8.14
N THR A 227 -17.83 13.95 9.33
CA THR A 227 -17.54 14.63 10.57
C THR A 227 -16.11 14.31 10.96
N ASN A 228 -15.35 15.35 11.27
CA ASN A 228 -13.97 15.22 11.73
C ASN A 228 -13.92 14.69 13.18
N ASN A 229 -12.85 13.98 13.53
CA ASN A 229 -12.55 13.54 14.90
C ASN A 229 -13.60 12.55 15.46
N VAL A 230 -13.92 11.54 14.65
CA VAL A 230 -14.95 10.53 14.95
C VAL A 230 -14.33 9.14 15.01
N GLN A 231 -14.77 8.33 15.97
CA GLN A 231 -14.32 6.95 16.14
C GLN A 231 -15.07 6.01 15.19
N PHE A 232 -14.40 4.94 14.76
CA PHE A 232 -15.02 3.93 13.91
C PHE A 232 -16.08 3.16 14.70
N THR A 233 -17.21 2.87 14.08
CA THR A 233 -18.35 2.18 14.71
C THR A 233 -18.83 1.06 13.82
N THR A 234 -19.03 -0.13 14.38
CA THR A 234 -19.64 -1.30 13.73
C THR A 234 -20.92 -1.71 14.47
N ARG A 235 -21.62 -2.74 13.95
CA ARG A 235 -22.91 -3.20 14.50
C ARG A 235 -22.84 -3.64 15.96
N GLU A 236 -21.70 -4.14 16.41
CA GLU A 236 -21.47 -4.68 17.75
C GLU A 236 -20.53 -3.82 18.61
N ARG A 237 -19.92 -2.76 18.05
CA ARG A 237 -19.05 -1.82 18.76
C ARG A 237 -19.45 -0.37 18.44
N ASP A 238 -20.29 0.19 19.30
CA ASP A 238 -20.80 1.56 19.23
C ASP A 238 -19.80 2.55 19.83
N ASN A 239 -19.15 3.34 18.97
CA ASN A 239 -18.24 4.41 19.37
C ASN A 239 -18.69 5.77 18.79
N ASP A 240 -19.92 5.87 18.31
CA ASP A 240 -20.40 7.10 17.68
C ASP A 240 -20.88 8.11 18.72
N PRO A 241 -20.88 9.42 18.40
CA PRO A 241 -21.16 10.45 19.39
C PRO A 241 -22.66 10.63 19.71
N ARG A 242 -23.56 9.81 19.15
CA ARG A 242 -25.01 10.00 19.32
C ARG A 242 -25.53 9.46 20.64
N GLY A 243 -24.88 8.44 21.22
CA GLY A 243 -25.13 7.88 22.56
C GLY A 243 -26.50 7.25 22.83
N ALA A 244 -27.52 7.55 22.02
CA ALA A 244 -28.89 7.06 22.17
C ALA A 244 -29.20 5.84 21.27
N PHE A 245 -28.37 5.58 20.27
CA PHE A 245 -28.49 4.48 19.31
C PHE A 245 -27.16 4.32 18.57
N ASN A 246 -26.86 3.08 18.16
CA ASN A 246 -25.71 2.78 17.32
C ASN A 246 -26.01 3.15 15.86
N CYS A 247 -25.26 4.08 15.26
CA CYS A 247 -25.40 4.49 13.86
C CYS A 247 -25.18 3.36 12.86
N ALA A 248 -24.27 2.42 13.14
CA ALA A 248 -24.05 1.24 12.32
C ALA A 248 -25.27 0.30 12.33
N PHE A 249 -26.16 0.42 13.32
CA PHE A 249 -27.39 -0.38 13.40
C PHE A 249 -28.66 0.41 13.09
N LYS A 250 -28.73 1.71 13.41
CA LYS A 250 -29.97 2.49 13.43
C LYS A 250 -30.76 2.43 12.14
N TYR A 251 -30.07 2.66 11.04
CA TYR A 251 -30.73 2.71 9.74
C TYR A 251 -30.66 1.37 9.02
N GLY A 252 -29.54 0.65 9.15
CA GLY A 252 -29.34 -0.65 8.53
C GLY A 252 -30.05 -1.82 9.19
N ASN A 253 -30.45 -1.73 10.46
CA ASN A 253 -30.71 -2.90 11.32
C ASN A 253 -29.62 -3.97 11.12
N ASP A 254 -30.00 -5.14 10.62
CA ASP A 254 -29.16 -6.29 10.24
C ASP A 254 -28.44 -6.13 8.88
N LYS A 255 -28.33 -4.89 8.37
CA LYS A 255 -27.73 -4.57 7.06
C LYS A 255 -26.82 -3.34 7.06
N GLY A 256 -26.47 -2.83 8.24
CA GLY A 256 -25.62 -1.67 8.38
C GLY A 256 -24.12 -1.95 8.41
N GLY A 257 -23.30 -1.13 7.76
CA GLY A 257 -21.85 -1.31 7.73
C GLY A 257 -21.10 -0.57 8.82
N GLY A 258 -19.79 -0.84 8.92
CA GLY A 258 -18.88 -0.08 9.76
C GLY A 258 -18.46 1.24 9.11
N PHE A 259 -18.43 2.35 9.87
CA PHE A 259 -17.93 3.64 9.39
C PHE A 259 -17.64 4.64 10.52
N TRP A 260 -17.02 5.78 10.17
CA TRP A 260 -16.89 6.96 11.04
C TRP A 260 -18.19 7.79 11.06
N TYR A 261 -19.19 7.31 11.79
CA TYR A 261 -20.51 7.96 11.85
C TYR A 261 -20.54 9.15 12.80
N GLY A 262 -20.33 10.38 12.31
CA GLY A 262 -20.48 11.57 13.17
C GLY A 262 -21.94 11.97 13.40
N ALA A 263 -22.76 11.83 12.36
CA ALA A 263 -24.21 11.91 12.46
C ALA A 263 -24.79 10.83 11.56
N CYS A 264 -25.47 9.84 12.14
CA CYS A 264 -25.90 8.62 11.44
C CYS A 264 -26.57 8.86 10.06
N GLY A 265 -27.22 10.01 9.85
CA GLY A 265 -28.07 10.32 8.69
C GLY A 265 -27.36 11.06 7.55
N ALA A 266 -26.08 11.39 7.67
CA ALA A 266 -25.41 12.21 6.65
C ALA A 266 -24.91 11.35 5.47
N PHE A 267 -24.36 10.18 5.77
CA PHE A 267 -23.56 9.42 4.84
C PHE A 267 -23.45 7.96 5.30
N TYR A 268 -23.68 7.01 4.38
CA TYR A 268 -23.74 5.59 4.69
C TYR A 268 -23.12 4.72 3.57
N PRO A 269 -21.81 4.85 3.33
CA PRO A 269 -21.14 4.24 2.17
C PRO A 269 -21.03 2.71 2.23
N ASN A 270 -21.11 2.16 3.45
CA ASN A 270 -20.98 0.73 3.71
C ASN A 270 -22.32 0.06 4.01
N GLY A 271 -23.44 0.70 3.64
CA GLY A 271 -24.77 0.10 3.75
C GLY A 271 -25.03 -1.04 2.76
N GLU A 272 -26.24 -1.56 2.84
CA GLU A 272 -26.78 -2.55 1.90
C GLU A 272 -26.72 -2.00 0.48
N TYR A 273 -26.17 -2.75 -0.47
CA TYR A 273 -26.20 -2.34 -1.87
C TYR A 273 -27.59 -2.58 -2.44
N HIS A 274 -28.13 -1.61 -3.17
CA HIS A 274 -29.43 -1.74 -3.79
C HIS A 274 -29.53 -0.98 -5.10
N ASN A 275 -30.13 -1.62 -6.10
CA ASN A 275 -30.14 -1.18 -7.49
C ASN A 275 -31.42 -0.46 -7.91
N SER A 276 -32.04 0.34 -7.02
CA SER A 276 -33.30 1.02 -7.30
C SER A 276 -33.36 2.49 -6.86
N VAL A 277 -34.28 3.23 -7.49
CA VAL A 277 -34.65 4.62 -7.22
C VAL A 277 -36.08 4.64 -6.66
N GLY A 278 -36.34 5.25 -5.49
CA GLY A 278 -37.67 5.35 -4.82
C GLY A 278 -38.00 4.44 -3.59
N GLY A 279 -38.13 5.03 -2.38
CA GLY A 279 -38.26 4.30 -1.08
C GLY A 279 -37.63 5.03 0.13
N THR A 280 -37.66 4.43 1.34
CA THR A 280 -36.95 4.91 2.54
C THR A 280 -35.55 4.29 2.62
N TYR A 281 -34.53 4.99 2.09
CA TYR A 281 -33.21 4.40 1.80
C TYR A 281 -32.13 4.54 2.86
N GLN A 282 -32.48 4.86 4.10
CA GLN A 282 -31.46 5.13 5.11
C GLN A 282 -30.57 3.90 5.42
N LYS A 283 -30.98 2.68 5.01
CA LYS A 283 -30.19 1.44 5.16
C LYS A 283 -29.21 1.15 4.02
N TYR A 284 -29.38 1.78 2.87
CA TYR A 284 -28.61 1.46 1.67
C TYR A 284 -27.38 2.36 1.52
N VAL A 285 -26.60 2.18 0.46
CA VAL A 285 -25.48 3.07 0.14
C VAL A 285 -26.00 4.45 -0.25
N TYR A 286 -25.93 5.46 0.63
CA TYR A 286 -26.42 6.81 0.33
C TYR A 286 -25.50 7.93 0.84
N TRP A 287 -25.70 9.12 0.26
CA TRP A 287 -25.07 10.36 0.68
C TRP A 287 -26.06 11.52 0.62
N ASN A 288 -26.54 11.95 1.79
CA ASN A 288 -27.66 12.88 1.91
C ASN A 288 -27.35 14.24 1.26
N ASN A 289 -26.18 14.82 1.55
CA ASN A 289 -25.79 16.12 0.99
C ASN A 289 -25.53 16.08 -0.53
N TYR A 290 -25.63 14.91 -1.17
CA TYR A 290 -25.47 14.72 -2.60
C TYR A 290 -26.80 14.38 -3.29
N ARG A 291 -27.43 13.23 -2.95
CA ARG A 291 -28.69 12.74 -3.58
C ARG A 291 -29.86 12.59 -2.61
N GLY A 292 -29.72 13.13 -1.40
CA GLY A 292 -30.73 13.00 -0.35
C GLY A 292 -30.88 11.55 0.15
N TYR A 293 -32.09 11.20 0.60
CA TYR A 293 -32.44 9.89 1.15
C TYR A 293 -33.31 9.04 0.21
N SER A 294 -33.49 9.47 -1.04
CA SER A 294 -34.44 8.89 -2.00
C SER A 294 -33.80 7.97 -3.04
N GLU A 295 -32.48 7.83 -3.02
CA GLU A 295 -31.71 7.09 -4.01
C GLU A 295 -30.51 6.42 -3.35
N SER A 296 -30.29 5.13 -3.68
CA SER A 296 -29.03 4.45 -3.41
C SER A 296 -28.01 4.80 -4.48
N LEU A 297 -26.75 4.92 -4.11
CA LEU A 297 -25.66 5.23 -5.03
C LEU A 297 -25.26 3.97 -5.81
N LYS A 298 -24.97 4.15 -7.10
CA LYS A 298 -24.57 3.08 -8.01
C LYS A 298 -23.14 2.62 -7.73
N GLU A 299 -22.23 3.57 -7.52
CA GLU A 299 -20.82 3.30 -7.25
C GLU A 299 -20.30 4.23 -6.15
N THR A 300 -19.42 3.72 -5.29
CA THR A 300 -18.65 4.52 -4.33
C THR A 300 -17.20 4.07 -4.31
N ILE A 301 -16.27 5.02 -4.37
CA ILE A 301 -14.83 4.76 -4.25
C ILE A 301 -14.24 5.73 -3.23
N MET A 302 -13.51 5.18 -2.25
CA MET A 302 -12.65 5.93 -1.34
C MET A 302 -11.20 5.58 -1.63
N MET A 303 -10.36 6.58 -1.80
CA MET A 303 -8.95 6.38 -2.07
C MET A 303 -8.06 7.41 -1.39
N ILE A 304 -6.86 6.98 -1.00
CA ILE A 304 -5.88 7.79 -0.31
C ILE A 304 -4.61 7.90 -1.14
N ARG A 305 -3.92 9.02 -1.06
CA ARG A 305 -2.64 9.23 -1.75
C ARG A 305 -1.74 10.11 -0.90
N LYS A 306 -0.45 9.82 -0.88
CA LYS A 306 0.53 10.68 -0.23
C LYS A 306 0.60 12.03 -0.95
N ARG A 307 0.36 13.15 -0.25
CA ARG A 307 0.64 14.48 -0.78
C ARG A 307 2.09 14.81 -0.55
N SER A 308 2.79 15.20 -1.61
CA SER A 308 4.10 15.84 -1.48
C SER A 308 3.93 17.17 -0.75
N CYS A 309 4.71 17.41 0.30
CA CYS A 309 4.84 18.74 0.88
C CYS A 309 5.38 19.68 -0.20
N SER A 310 4.58 20.66 -0.61
CA SER A 310 4.99 21.79 -1.47
C SER A 310 5.68 22.87 -0.66
#